data_AF-A0A538FYD0-F1
#
_entry.id   AF-A0A538FYD0-F1
#
_cell.length_a   1.000
_cell.length_b   1.000
_cell.length_c   1.000
_cell.angle_alpha   90.00
_cell.angle_beta   90.00
_cell.angle_gamma   90.00
#
_symmetry.space_group_name_H-M   'P 1'
#
loop_
_entity.id
_entity.type
_entity.pdbx_description
1 polymer ?
#
loop_
_entity_poly.entity_id
_entity_poly.type
_entity_poly.pdbx_seq_one_letter_code
_entity_poly.pdbx_strand_id
1 'polypeptide(L)'
;MTAFVLTAGAARAGESLSAKKLLGRAARHSRLAQDQKHVNPRSIRRYRAEAWRWQALTGSVRTHRSISPSTSAVLRFWVRAAGRAYAKAIHPPHKGAWLCIHRYEGSWRDSGDPYWGGLQMDRGFMSGYAPRYLLRRGFANRWSPLEQMWVAERAYRSGRGFYAWPNTARFCGLI
;
A
#
# COMPACT_ATOMS: atom_id res chain seq x y z
N MET A 1 -72.27 59.14 14.06
CA MET A 1 -72.11 57.77 13.52
C MET A 1 -71.43 57.87 12.17
N THR A 2 -70.19 57.37 12.03
CA THR A 2 -69.46 57.01 10.78
C THR A 2 -68.00 56.74 11.17
N ALA A 3 -67.63 55.50 11.49
CA ALA A 3 -67.11 54.44 10.59
C ALA A 3 -65.59 54.58 10.34
N PHE A 4 -64.79 53.88 11.17
CA PHE A 4 -63.36 53.62 10.94
C PHE A 4 -63.21 52.51 9.90
N VAL A 5 -62.43 52.76 8.85
CA VAL A 5 -62.01 51.74 7.87
C VAL A 5 -60.66 51.17 8.29
N LEU A 6 -60.64 49.88 8.64
CA LEU A 6 -59.44 49.08 8.88
C LEU A 6 -58.94 48.49 7.55
N THR A 7 -57.78 48.95 7.07
CA THR A 7 -57.05 48.31 5.98
C THR A 7 -56.22 47.14 6.53
N ALA A 8 -56.66 45.91 6.26
CA ALA A 8 -55.88 44.71 6.55
C ALA A 8 -54.79 44.52 5.48
N GLY A 9 -53.53 44.62 5.89
CA GLY A 9 -52.37 44.33 5.05
C GLY A 9 -52.24 42.83 4.77
N ALA A 10 -52.23 42.45 3.48
CA ALA A 10 -51.87 41.12 3.04
C ALA A 10 -50.38 41.07 2.67
N ALA A 11 -49.54 40.62 3.60
CA ALA A 11 -48.12 40.35 3.34
C ALA A 11 -47.80 38.90 3.72
N ARG A 12 -48.04 37.92 2.83
CA ARG A 12 -47.46 36.56 2.92
C ARG A 12 -47.36 35.88 1.56
N ALA A 13 -46.27 36.11 0.84
CA ALA A 13 -45.87 35.24 -0.28
C ALA A 13 -44.34 35.09 -0.48
N GLY A 14 -43.49 35.84 0.23
CA GLY A 14 -42.03 35.79 0.07
C GLY A 14 -41.28 34.73 0.87
N GLU A 15 -41.86 34.19 1.95
CA GLU A 15 -41.13 33.36 2.93
C GLU A 15 -40.93 31.89 2.48
N SER A 16 -41.81 31.35 1.62
CA SER A 16 -41.82 29.91 1.31
C SER A 16 -40.66 29.44 0.42
N LEU A 17 -40.16 30.32 -0.46
CA LEU A 17 -39.05 30.01 -1.37
C LEU A 17 -37.70 30.01 -0.63
N SER A 18 -37.53 30.88 0.36
CA SER A 18 -36.32 30.94 1.20
C SER A 18 -36.23 29.72 2.12
N ALA A 19 -37.34 29.32 2.75
CA ALA A 19 -37.42 28.14 3.60
C ALA A 19 -37.09 26.85 2.83
N LYS A 20 -37.62 26.66 1.62
CA LYS A 20 -37.30 25.50 0.76
C LYS A 20 -35.82 25.45 0.36
N LYS A 21 -35.20 26.60 0.10
CA LYS A 21 -33.76 26.70 -0.26
C LYS A 21 -32.86 26.36 0.94
N LEU A 22 -33.23 26.83 2.13
CA LEU A 22 -32.55 26.51 3.40
C LEU A 22 -32.67 25.03 3.77
N LEU A 23 -33.88 24.46 3.68
CA LEU A 23 -34.12 23.03 3.90
C LEU A 23 -33.35 22.15 2.89
N GLY A 24 -33.30 22.55 1.63
CA GLY A 24 -32.50 21.87 0.60
C GLY A 24 -31.00 21.90 0.88
N ARG A 25 -30.46 22.98 1.46
CA ARG A 25 -29.06 23.07 1.92
C ARG A 25 -28.81 22.20 3.15
N ALA A 26 -29.70 22.23 4.13
CA ALA A 26 -29.60 21.42 5.35
C ALA A 26 -29.66 19.91 5.04
N ALA A 27 -30.54 19.48 4.13
CA ALA A 27 -30.62 18.09 3.68
C ALA A 27 -29.37 17.64 2.91
N ARG A 28 -28.75 18.52 2.11
CA ARG A 28 -27.45 18.24 1.46
C ARG A 28 -26.31 18.15 2.46
N HIS A 29 -26.27 19.01 3.47
CA HIS A 29 -25.30 18.94 4.56
C HIS A 29 -25.46 17.66 5.39
N SER A 30 -26.69 17.27 5.73
CA SER A 30 -26.97 16.01 6.41
C SER A 30 -26.57 14.79 5.58
N ARG A 31 -26.79 14.81 4.25
CA ARG A 31 -26.30 13.74 3.35
C ARG A 31 -24.78 13.70 3.25
N LEU A 32 -24.10 14.83 3.12
CA LEU A 32 -22.63 14.88 3.12
C LEU A 32 -22.04 14.41 4.46
N ALA A 33 -22.73 14.70 5.56
CA ALA A 33 -22.37 14.21 6.90
C ALA A 33 -22.64 12.69 7.05
N GLN A 34 -23.73 12.17 6.49
CA GLN A 34 -24.03 10.73 6.44
C GLN A 34 -23.08 9.95 5.51
N ASP A 35 -22.62 10.56 4.41
CA ASP A 35 -21.66 9.95 3.46
C ASP A 35 -20.24 9.87 4.05
N GLN A 36 -19.94 10.67 5.07
CA GLN A 36 -18.77 10.49 5.91
C GLN A 36 -19.05 9.48 7.03
N LYS A 37 -19.48 8.25 6.68
CA LYS A 37 -19.50 7.14 7.65
C LYS A 37 -18.11 7.03 8.26
N HIS A 38 -18.01 7.45 9.52
CA HIS A 38 -16.79 7.42 10.31
C HIS A 38 -16.30 5.98 10.38
N VAL A 39 -15.11 5.73 9.88
CA VAL A 39 -14.50 4.39 9.90
C VAL A 39 -13.45 4.32 11.01
N ASN A 40 -13.18 3.12 11.52
CA ASN A 40 -12.16 2.92 12.53
C ASN A 40 -10.77 3.36 12.00
N PRO A 41 -10.11 4.37 12.59
CA PRO A 41 -8.79 4.83 12.15
C PRO A 41 -7.70 3.75 12.25
N ARG A 42 -7.89 2.71 13.08
CA ARG A 42 -6.97 1.56 13.16
C ARG A 42 -6.92 0.80 11.84
N SER A 43 -8.04 0.64 11.15
CA SER A 43 -8.10 -0.03 9.84
C SER A 43 -7.31 0.73 8.79
N ILE A 44 -7.44 2.07 8.77
CA ILE A 44 -6.68 2.94 7.87
C ILE A 44 -5.17 2.81 8.14
N ARG A 45 -4.76 2.86 9.42
CA ARG A 45 -3.35 2.69 9.81
C ARG A 45 -2.79 1.31 9.42
N ARG A 46 -3.58 0.25 9.57
CA ARG A 46 -3.20 -1.12 9.17
C ARG A 46 -2.92 -1.21 7.67
N TYR A 47 -3.85 -0.79 6.83
CA TYR A 47 -3.66 -0.84 5.37
C TYR A 47 -2.53 0.06 4.89
N ARG A 48 -2.33 1.23 5.53
CA ARG A 48 -1.14 2.06 5.27
C ARG A 48 0.15 1.33 5.59
N ALA A 49 0.25 0.72 6.76
CA ALA A 49 1.44 -0.02 7.16
C ALA A 49 1.72 -1.19 6.22
N GLU A 50 0.67 -1.89 5.76
CA GLU A 50 0.78 -2.97 4.79
C GLU A 50 1.26 -2.47 3.42
N ALA A 51 0.67 -1.39 2.90
CA ALA A 51 1.12 -0.75 1.67
C ALA A 51 2.61 -0.37 1.75
N TRP A 52 3.02 0.27 2.87
CA TRP A 52 4.40 0.66 3.10
C TRP A 52 5.35 -0.53 3.26
N ARG A 53 4.90 -1.65 3.87
CA ARG A 53 5.70 -2.88 3.95
C ARG A 53 6.03 -3.40 2.56
N TRP A 54 5.02 -3.54 1.70
CA TRP A 54 5.19 -4.04 0.35
C TRP A 54 5.97 -3.06 -0.55
N GLN A 55 5.75 -1.76 -0.40
CA GLN A 55 6.55 -0.73 -1.08
C GLN A 55 8.02 -0.80 -0.64
N ALA A 56 8.27 -0.95 0.66
CA ALA A 56 9.61 -1.10 1.19
C ALA A 56 10.27 -2.40 0.74
N LEU A 57 9.53 -3.48 0.48
CA LEU A 57 10.07 -4.72 -0.09
C LEU A 57 10.43 -4.55 -1.57
N THR A 58 9.54 -3.95 -2.36
CA THR A 58 9.71 -3.80 -3.81
C THR A 58 10.63 -2.64 -4.22
N GLY A 59 11.10 -1.83 -3.24
CA GLY A 59 11.87 -0.62 -3.50
C GLY A 59 11.03 0.48 -4.18
N SER A 60 9.71 0.46 -4.01
CA SER A 60 8.82 1.48 -4.56
C SER A 60 8.73 2.69 -3.61
N VAL A 61 8.52 3.88 -4.17
CA VAL A 61 8.29 5.10 -3.39
C VAL A 61 7.08 4.90 -2.49
N ARG A 62 7.20 5.33 -1.22
CA ARG A 62 6.11 5.23 -0.25
C ARG A 62 4.95 6.12 -0.68
N THR A 63 3.72 5.62 -0.58
CA THR A 63 2.55 6.49 -0.80
C THR A 63 2.38 7.43 0.39
N HIS A 64 2.37 8.74 0.12
CA HIS A 64 2.14 9.77 1.12
C HIS A 64 0.72 10.30 0.98
N ARG A 65 -0.18 9.88 1.89
CA ARG A 65 -1.53 10.43 2.03
C ARG A 65 -1.90 10.53 3.49
N SER A 66 -2.74 11.50 3.85
CA SER A 66 -3.30 11.60 5.20
C SER A 66 -4.14 10.36 5.54
N ILE A 67 -4.18 10.01 6.82
CA ILE A 67 -5.10 9.02 7.40
C ILE A 67 -6.38 9.68 7.94
N SER A 68 -6.41 11.02 7.95
CA SER A 68 -7.52 11.85 8.41
C SER A 68 -8.11 12.65 7.25
N PRO A 69 -9.44 12.90 7.24
CA PRO A 69 -10.42 12.38 8.20
C PRO A 69 -10.66 10.87 8.03
N SER A 70 -11.09 10.20 9.10
CA SER A 70 -11.38 8.75 9.11
C SER A 70 -12.69 8.45 8.38
N THR A 71 -12.67 8.63 7.06
CA THR A 71 -13.82 8.42 6.17
C THR A 71 -13.67 7.13 5.38
N SER A 72 -14.79 6.61 4.89
CA SER A 72 -14.78 5.44 4.00
C SER A 72 -13.97 5.68 2.73
N ALA A 73 -13.89 6.91 2.23
CA ALA A 73 -13.06 7.25 1.06
C ALA A 73 -11.56 7.09 1.33
N VAL A 74 -11.08 7.53 2.50
CA VAL A 74 -9.67 7.36 2.92
C VAL A 74 -9.36 5.88 3.14
N LEU A 75 -10.26 5.13 3.77
CA LEU A 75 -10.09 3.68 3.92
C LEU A 75 -10.01 2.97 2.56
N ARG A 76 -10.96 3.22 1.64
CA ARG A 76 -10.97 2.63 0.29
C ARG A 76 -9.68 2.94 -0.47
N PHE A 77 -9.14 4.15 -0.31
CA PHE A 77 -7.85 4.48 -0.90
C PHE A 77 -6.73 3.60 -0.36
N TRP A 78 -6.61 3.47 0.97
CA TRP A 78 -5.53 2.69 1.57
C TRP A 78 -5.66 1.19 1.30
N VAL A 79 -6.88 0.65 1.23
CA VAL A 79 -7.14 -0.72 0.77
C VAL A 79 -6.60 -0.92 -0.64
N ARG A 80 -6.92 -0.02 -1.58
CA ARG A 80 -6.43 -0.10 -2.97
C ARG A 80 -4.91 0.08 -3.05
N ALA A 81 -4.34 0.99 -2.26
CA ALA A 81 -2.90 1.19 -2.22
C ALA A 81 -2.17 -0.06 -1.72
N ALA A 82 -2.67 -0.70 -0.65
CA ALA A 82 -2.16 -1.96 -0.14
C ALA A 82 -2.27 -3.09 -1.17
N GLY A 83 -3.44 -3.23 -1.81
CA GLY A 83 -3.67 -4.23 -2.85
C GLY A 83 -2.74 -4.08 -4.05
N ARG A 84 -2.52 -2.85 -4.55
CA ARG A 84 -1.56 -2.59 -5.64
C ARG A 84 -0.12 -2.90 -5.23
N ALA A 85 0.27 -2.52 -4.02
CA ALA A 85 1.62 -2.81 -3.53
C ALA A 85 1.85 -4.31 -3.35
N TYR A 86 0.85 -5.04 -2.84
CA TYR A 86 0.87 -6.50 -2.73
C TYR A 86 0.93 -7.18 -4.10
N ALA A 87 0.08 -6.76 -5.05
CA ALA A 87 0.08 -7.29 -6.42
C ALA A 87 1.46 -7.14 -7.08
N LYS A 88 2.16 -6.03 -6.85
CA LYS A 88 3.55 -5.88 -7.29
C LYS A 88 4.48 -6.84 -6.55
N ALA A 89 4.35 -6.96 -5.24
CA ALA A 89 5.24 -7.79 -4.42
C ALA A 89 5.19 -9.29 -4.77
N ILE A 90 4.04 -9.83 -5.20
CA ILE A 90 3.93 -11.24 -5.60
C ILE A 90 4.45 -11.53 -7.02
N HIS A 91 4.78 -10.48 -7.78
CA HIS A 91 5.36 -10.54 -9.13
C HIS A 91 6.73 -9.86 -9.15
N PRO A 92 7.75 -10.42 -8.48
CA PRO A 92 9.11 -9.93 -8.66
C PRO A 92 9.48 -10.02 -10.15
N PRO A 93 10.20 -9.02 -10.70
CA PRO A 93 10.84 -9.19 -12.00
C PRO A 93 11.74 -10.44 -11.98
N HIS A 94 11.97 -11.01 -13.15
CA HIS A 94 12.78 -12.22 -13.34
C HIS A 94 12.44 -13.39 -12.39
N LYS A 95 11.19 -13.51 -11.92
CA LYS A 95 10.75 -14.60 -11.03
C LYS A 95 11.19 -15.98 -11.51
N GLY A 96 11.06 -16.25 -12.81
CA GLY A 96 11.49 -17.50 -13.43
C GLY A 96 13.00 -17.73 -13.33
N ALA A 97 13.80 -16.68 -13.54
CA ALA A 97 15.26 -16.74 -13.41
C ALA A 97 15.69 -17.03 -11.96
N TRP A 98 15.08 -16.35 -10.98
CA TRP A 98 15.36 -16.61 -9.57
C TRP A 98 14.97 -18.03 -9.14
N LEU A 99 13.85 -18.54 -9.67
CA LEU A 99 13.44 -19.92 -9.43
C LEU A 99 14.40 -20.93 -10.07
N CYS A 100 14.91 -20.64 -11.28
CA CYS A 100 15.94 -21.46 -11.90
C CYS A 100 17.23 -21.46 -11.07
N ILE A 101 17.68 -20.29 -10.61
CA ILE A 101 18.85 -20.17 -9.76
C ILE A 101 18.66 -20.97 -8.47
N HIS A 102 17.54 -20.74 -7.79
CA HIS A 102 17.20 -21.46 -6.57
C HIS A 102 17.27 -22.98 -6.71
N ARG A 103 16.84 -23.54 -7.86
CA ARG A 103 16.87 -24.99 -8.13
C ARG A 103 18.26 -25.60 -7.97
N TYR A 104 19.32 -24.83 -8.22
CA TYR A 104 20.71 -25.29 -8.14
C TYR A 104 21.46 -24.79 -6.90
N GLU A 105 20.96 -23.75 -6.23
CA GLU A 105 21.67 -23.12 -5.11
C GLU A 105 21.37 -23.80 -3.76
N GLY A 106 20.10 -23.90 -3.33
CA GLY A 106 19.81 -24.43 -2.00
C GLY A 106 18.36 -24.31 -1.58
N SER A 107 18.03 -24.83 -0.39
CA SER A 107 16.68 -24.75 0.17
C SER A 107 16.31 -23.32 0.58
N TRP A 108 15.04 -22.92 0.41
CA TRP A 108 14.55 -21.61 0.88
C TRP A 108 14.80 -21.36 2.38
N ARG A 109 14.94 -22.43 3.16
CA ARG A 109 15.16 -22.41 4.61
C ARG A 109 16.59 -22.79 5.00
N ASP A 110 17.52 -22.90 4.05
CA ASP A 110 18.90 -23.28 4.34
C ASP A 110 19.55 -22.31 5.33
N SER A 111 20.00 -22.87 6.45
CA SER A 111 20.64 -22.14 7.55
C SER A 111 22.17 -22.32 7.61
N GLY A 112 22.78 -23.00 6.62
CA GLY A 112 24.19 -23.36 6.60
C GLY A 112 25.12 -22.17 6.34
N ASP A 113 25.73 -21.65 7.40
CA ASP A 113 26.81 -20.65 7.27
C ASP A 113 27.88 -21.16 6.27
N PRO A 114 28.35 -20.32 5.32
CA PRO A 114 28.24 -18.87 5.26
C PRO A 114 27.14 -18.31 4.32
N TYR A 115 26.21 -19.15 3.82
CA TYR A 115 25.19 -18.75 2.85
C TYR A 115 23.78 -19.14 3.31
N TRP A 116 22.80 -18.24 3.19
CA TRP A 116 21.45 -18.50 3.72
C TRP A 116 20.39 -18.45 2.64
N GLY A 117 19.36 -19.28 2.83
CA GLY A 117 18.15 -19.29 2.04
C GLY A 117 18.34 -19.84 0.63
N GLY A 118 17.27 -19.81 -0.16
CA GLY A 118 17.21 -20.54 -1.42
C GLY A 118 18.05 -19.95 -2.53
N LEU A 119 18.54 -18.73 -2.35
CA LEU A 119 19.47 -18.06 -3.26
C LEU A 119 20.87 -17.92 -2.63
N GLN A 120 21.19 -18.69 -1.58
CA GLN A 120 22.51 -18.75 -0.95
C GLN A 120 23.13 -17.35 -0.75
N MET A 121 22.43 -16.46 -0.05
CA MET A 121 22.86 -15.08 0.15
C MET A 121 23.82 -14.99 1.33
N ASP A 122 24.99 -14.39 1.18
CA ASP A 122 25.91 -14.12 2.30
C ASP A 122 25.52 -12.85 3.10
N ARG A 123 26.20 -12.62 4.22
CA ARG A 123 25.95 -11.47 5.12
C ARG A 123 26.14 -10.11 4.45
N GLY A 124 27.16 -9.99 3.60
CA GLY A 124 27.47 -8.76 2.87
C GLY A 124 26.40 -8.46 1.82
N PHE A 125 26.00 -9.48 1.05
CA PHE A 125 24.91 -9.39 0.07
C PHE A 125 23.61 -8.98 0.75
N MET A 126 23.24 -9.65 1.84
CA MET A 126 22.05 -9.31 2.62
C MET A 126 22.11 -7.88 3.16
N SER A 127 23.23 -7.47 3.74
CA SER A 127 23.39 -6.12 4.30
C SER A 127 23.35 -5.02 3.24
N GLY A 128 23.87 -5.30 2.04
CA GLY A 128 23.88 -4.36 0.92
C GLY A 128 22.51 -4.15 0.28
N TYR A 129 21.67 -5.21 0.19
CA TYR A 129 20.45 -5.18 -0.62
C TYR A 129 19.16 -5.35 0.17
N ALA A 130 19.18 -6.01 1.34
CA ALA A 130 17.96 -6.25 2.08
C ALA A 130 17.44 -4.97 2.76
N PRO A 131 16.11 -4.72 2.76
CA PRO A 131 15.54 -3.65 3.54
C PRO A 131 15.78 -3.91 5.05
N ARG A 132 16.05 -2.85 5.81
CA ARG A 132 16.38 -2.94 7.26
C ARG A 132 15.42 -3.78 8.09
N TYR A 133 14.14 -3.85 7.74
CA TYR A 133 13.17 -4.65 8.50
C TYR A 133 13.34 -6.17 8.31
N LEU A 134 13.92 -6.61 7.18
CA LEU A 134 14.28 -8.01 6.96
C LEU A 134 15.53 -8.38 7.75
N LEU A 135 16.54 -7.51 7.75
CA LEU A 135 17.76 -7.71 8.53
C LEU A 135 17.48 -7.88 10.03
N ARG A 136 16.51 -7.14 10.59
CA ARG A 136 16.07 -7.32 11.98
C ARG A 136 15.40 -8.66 12.28
N ARG A 137 14.89 -9.37 11.26
CA ARG A 137 14.30 -10.71 11.41
C ARG A 137 15.36 -11.82 11.37
N GLY A 138 16.59 -11.50 10.99
CA GLY A 138 17.70 -12.44 10.78
C GLY A 138 18.04 -12.60 9.31
N PHE A 139 18.61 -13.75 8.95
CA PHE A 139 19.11 -14.04 7.61
C PHE A 139 18.04 -14.57 6.65
N ALA A 140 18.42 -14.77 5.38
CA ALA A 140 17.53 -15.13 4.28
C ALA A 140 16.67 -16.37 4.56
N ASN A 141 17.15 -17.33 5.33
CA ASN A 141 16.43 -18.52 5.76
C ASN A 141 15.14 -18.23 6.57
N ARG A 142 15.03 -17.03 7.16
CA ARG A 142 13.85 -16.55 7.89
C ARG A 142 12.94 -15.65 7.04
N TRP A 143 13.31 -15.42 5.80
CA TRP A 143 12.55 -14.61 4.86
C TRP A 143 11.75 -15.53 3.94
N SER A 144 10.58 -15.07 3.50
CA SER A 144 9.80 -15.78 2.49
C SER A 144 10.56 -15.84 1.16
N PRO A 145 10.26 -16.81 0.27
CA PRO A 145 10.85 -16.87 -1.06
C PRO A 145 10.71 -15.56 -1.85
N LEU A 146 9.56 -14.90 -1.78
CA LEU A 146 9.33 -13.60 -2.40
C LEU A 146 10.24 -12.51 -1.82
N GLU A 147 10.46 -12.52 -0.51
CA GLU A 147 11.35 -11.57 0.14
C GLU A 147 12.79 -11.76 -0.36
N GLN A 148 13.26 -13.01 -0.44
CA GLN A 148 14.58 -13.34 -0.99
C GLN A 148 14.71 -12.91 -2.45
N MET A 149 13.72 -13.23 -3.31
CA MET A 149 13.72 -12.79 -4.71
C MET A 149 13.75 -11.26 -4.84
N TRP A 150 13.02 -10.52 -4.00
CA TRP A 150 13.08 -9.05 -4.04
C TRP A 150 14.41 -8.46 -3.57
N VAL A 151 15.14 -9.15 -2.70
CA VAL A 151 16.51 -8.77 -2.34
C VAL A 151 17.45 -9.02 -3.52
N ALA A 152 17.32 -10.17 -4.20
CA ALA A 152 18.07 -10.47 -5.42
C ALA A 152 17.78 -9.45 -6.54
N GLU A 153 16.52 -9.07 -6.73
CA GLU A 153 16.10 -8.04 -7.69
C GLU A 153 16.74 -6.67 -7.42
N ARG A 154 16.96 -6.31 -6.16
CA ARG A 154 17.68 -5.06 -5.87
C ARG A 154 19.14 -5.14 -6.25
N ALA A 155 19.79 -6.27 -5.98
CA ALA A 155 21.16 -6.48 -6.40
C ALA A 155 21.28 -6.45 -7.93
N TYR A 156 20.34 -7.09 -8.63
CA TYR A 156 20.25 -7.05 -10.09
C TYR A 156 20.18 -5.60 -10.59
N ARG A 157 19.23 -4.82 -10.05
CA ARG A 157 19.01 -3.41 -10.44
C ARG A 157 20.13 -2.46 -10.03
N SER A 158 20.97 -2.83 -9.06
CA SER A 158 22.14 -2.04 -8.67
C SER A 158 23.36 -2.31 -9.55
N GLY A 159 23.20 -3.04 -10.66
CA GLY A 159 24.27 -3.32 -11.62
C GLY A 159 24.95 -4.67 -11.46
N ARG A 160 24.58 -5.50 -10.47
CA ARG A 160 25.16 -6.86 -10.38
C ARG A 160 24.65 -7.81 -11.47
N GLY A 161 23.48 -7.53 -12.04
CA GLY A 161 22.80 -8.49 -12.92
C GLY A 161 22.63 -9.86 -12.25
N PHE A 162 22.78 -10.94 -13.02
CA PHE A 162 22.81 -12.30 -12.49
C PHE A 162 24.21 -12.77 -12.04
N TYR A 163 25.24 -11.93 -12.15
CA TYR A 163 26.63 -12.29 -11.83
C TYR A 163 26.90 -12.53 -10.34
N ALA A 164 25.92 -12.30 -9.47
CA ALA A 164 25.99 -12.78 -8.10
C ALA A 164 25.95 -14.32 -7.99
N TRP A 165 25.45 -15.01 -9.02
CA TRP A 165 25.37 -16.48 -9.11
C TRP A 165 26.00 -16.97 -10.42
N PRO A 166 27.30 -16.78 -10.67
CA PRO A 166 27.87 -16.87 -12.02
C PRO A 166 27.80 -18.27 -12.65
N ASN A 167 27.92 -19.34 -11.86
CA ASN A 167 27.83 -20.71 -12.39
C ASN A 167 26.38 -21.06 -12.69
N THR A 168 25.50 -20.83 -11.73
CA THR A 168 24.08 -21.12 -11.85
C THR A 168 23.38 -20.27 -12.90
N ALA A 169 23.75 -18.99 -13.02
CA ALA A 169 23.24 -18.11 -14.04
C ALA A 169 23.56 -18.62 -15.46
N ARG A 170 24.76 -19.20 -15.67
CA ARG A 170 25.11 -19.87 -16.93
C ARG A 170 24.27 -21.13 -17.16
N PHE A 171 24.09 -21.97 -16.15
CA PHE A 171 23.20 -23.14 -16.24
C PHE A 171 21.76 -22.76 -16.56
N CYS A 172 21.32 -21.58 -16.13
CA CYS A 172 20.01 -21.02 -16.41
C CYS A 172 19.95 -20.20 -17.72
N GLY A 173 21.06 -20.06 -18.47
CA GLY A 173 21.11 -19.29 -19.72
C GLY A 173 20.88 -17.79 -19.56
N LEU A 174 21.29 -17.22 -18.42
CA LEU A 174 21.03 -15.83 -18.04
C LEU A 174 22.20 -14.88 -18.33
N ILE A 175 23.42 -15.42 -18.48
CA ILE A 175 24.69 -14.72 -18.79
C ILE A 175 25.60 -15.60 -19.64
#